data_AF-A0A2J4G6T2-F1
#
_entry.id   AF-A0A2J4G6T2-F1
#
_cell.length_a   1.000
_cell.length_b   1.000
_cell.length_c   1.000
_cell.angle_alpha   90.00
_cell.angle_beta   90.00
_cell.angle_gamma   90.00
#
_symmetry.space_group_name_H-M   'P 1'
#
loop_
_entity.id
_entity.type
_entity.pdbx_description
1 polymer ?
#
loop_
_entity_poly.entity_id
_entity_poly.type
_entity_poly.pdbx_seq_one_letter_code
_entity_poly.pdbx_strand_id
1 'polypeptide(L)'
;MAQEEKSLAEGLRALSSASLLMLLAYILLVAAALLVPILRFSYLGVLRHRPAFTAQPWGPFLVAVVAAVAGGVALYAILDKLSRSFSSLGAWKEDLKSLSPLAVAGLSIGVALMTAGIALVAFTWLGRWVVVGLAFLTLAVGYVGLGVLSLKLGTYLNSSTFTLAGAFAILSALVPLFAPVAWLVLYIESSAQAVKATQVEGKAT
;
A
#
# COMPACT_ATOMS: atom_id res chain seq x y z
N MET A 1 19.56 12.91 -23.01
CA MET A 1 20.10 12.37 -21.74
C MET A 1 19.53 13.09 -20.53
N ALA A 2 19.67 14.43 -20.39
CA ALA A 2 19.16 15.16 -19.21
C ALA A 2 17.64 14.96 -18.92
N GLN A 3 16.79 14.90 -19.94
CA GLN A 3 15.35 14.71 -19.77
C GLN A 3 14.97 13.28 -19.31
N GLU A 4 15.71 12.26 -19.75
CA GLU A 4 15.49 10.86 -19.34
C GLU A 4 15.90 10.66 -17.88
N GLU A 5 17.05 11.18 -17.46
CA GLU A 5 17.53 11.11 -16.08
C GLU A 5 16.62 11.86 -15.10
N LYS A 6 16.09 13.02 -15.53
CA LYS A 6 15.10 13.76 -14.75
C LYS A 6 13.80 12.96 -14.53
N SER A 7 13.28 12.32 -15.58
CA SER A 7 12.08 11.48 -15.47
C SER A 7 12.28 10.25 -14.56
N LEU A 8 13.49 9.67 -14.56
CA LEU A 8 13.86 8.60 -13.64
C LEU A 8 13.90 9.09 -12.19
N ALA A 9 14.57 10.22 -11.93
CA ALA A 9 14.69 10.78 -10.58
C ALA A 9 13.33 11.19 -9.99
N GLU A 10 12.47 11.85 -10.78
CA GLU A 10 11.10 12.19 -10.38
C GLU A 10 10.27 10.94 -10.11
N GLY A 11 10.38 9.93 -10.97
CA GLY A 11 9.70 8.65 -10.81
C GLY A 11 10.08 7.91 -9.53
N LEU A 12 11.37 7.87 -9.21
CA LEU A 12 11.90 7.22 -8.00
C LEU A 12 11.54 7.98 -6.72
N ARG A 13 11.54 9.32 -6.73
CA ARG A 13 11.08 10.14 -5.58
C ARG A 13 9.60 9.92 -5.29
N ALA A 14 8.78 9.90 -6.35
CA ALA A 14 7.36 9.61 -6.22
C ALA A 14 7.12 8.18 -5.72
N LEU A 15 7.92 7.20 -6.17
CA LEU A 15 7.86 5.82 -5.69
C LEU A 15 8.18 5.74 -4.19
N SER A 16 9.27 6.37 -3.77
CA SER A 16 9.68 6.42 -2.36
C SER A 16 8.58 7.00 -1.47
N SER A 17 8.01 8.14 -1.89
CA SER A 17 6.92 8.79 -1.15
C SER A 17 5.68 7.92 -1.08
N ALA A 18 5.30 7.27 -2.19
CA ALA A 18 4.18 6.34 -2.23
C ALA A 18 4.40 5.16 -1.29
N SER A 19 5.59 4.55 -1.34
CA SER A 19 5.95 3.39 -0.52
C SER A 19 5.92 3.69 0.98
N LEU A 20 6.40 4.86 1.40
CA LEU A 20 6.35 5.28 2.80
C LEU A 20 4.90 5.49 3.28
N LEU A 21 4.07 6.17 2.48
CA LEU A 21 2.66 6.38 2.82
C LEU A 21 1.89 5.05 2.87
N MET A 22 2.16 4.14 1.94
CA MET A 22 1.57 2.80 1.92
C MET A 22 1.99 1.98 3.14
N LEU A 23 3.26 2.04 3.55
CA LEU A 23 3.75 1.38 4.75
C LEU A 23 3.03 1.89 6.01
N LEU A 24 2.93 3.22 6.17
CA LEU A 24 2.21 3.83 7.28
C LEU A 24 0.73 3.45 7.28
N ALA A 25 0.07 3.55 6.14
CA ALA A 25 -1.34 3.17 6.01
C ALA A 25 -1.57 1.69 6.32
N TYR A 26 -0.67 0.80 5.88
CA TYR A 26 -0.74 -0.63 6.17
C TYR A 26 -0.63 -0.90 7.67
N ILE A 27 0.34 -0.29 8.36
CA ILE A 27 0.51 -0.42 9.82
C ILE A 27 -0.75 0.04 10.55
N LEU A 28 -1.31 1.18 10.16
CA LEU A 28 -2.54 1.72 10.76
C LEU A 28 -3.76 0.82 10.51
N LEU A 29 -3.91 0.29 9.29
CA LEU A 29 -5.00 -0.63 8.95
C LEU A 29 -4.90 -1.95 9.71
N VAL A 30 -3.69 -2.51 9.86
CA VAL A 30 -3.47 -3.72 10.66
C VAL A 30 -3.75 -3.44 12.14
N ALA A 31 -3.26 -2.33 12.69
CA ALA A 31 -3.55 -1.93 14.06
C ALA A 31 -5.06 -1.77 14.30
N ALA A 32 -5.77 -1.10 13.38
CA ALA A 32 -7.22 -0.96 13.43
C ALA A 32 -7.92 -2.33 13.40
N ALA A 33 -7.51 -3.22 12.49
CA ALA A 33 -8.08 -4.56 12.36
C ALA A 33 -7.84 -5.43 13.61
N LEU A 34 -6.69 -5.31 14.27
CA LEU A 34 -6.38 -6.03 15.52
C LEU A 34 -7.15 -5.48 16.73
N LEU A 35 -7.48 -4.19 16.75
CA LEU A 35 -8.28 -3.58 17.80
C LEU A 35 -9.76 -4.00 17.74
N VAL A 36 -10.29 -4.32 16.55
CA VAL A 36 -11.68 -4.79 16.36
C VAL A 36 -12.04 -5.98 17.28
N PRO A 37 -11.33 -7.13 17.27
CA PRO A 37 -11.68 -8.27 18.13
C PRO A 37 -11.49 -7.96 19.61
N ILE A 38 -10.47 -7.18 19.99
CA ILE A 38 -10.24 -6.78 21.38
C ILE A 38 -11.43 -6.00 21.92
N LEU A 39 -11.83 -4.93 21.22
CA LEU A 39 -12.98 -4.10 21.59
C LEU A 39 -14.28 -4.90 21.63
N ARG A 40 -14.44 -5.84 20.71
CA ARG A 40 -15.61 -6.72 20.65
C ARG A 40 -15.70 -7.72 21.80
N PHE A 41 -14.58 -8.34 22.19
CA PHE A 41 -14.51 -9.25 23.33
C PHE A 41 -14.73 -8.51 24.65
N SER A 42 -14.16 -7.31 24.80
CA SER A 42 -14.43 -6.44 25.96
C SER A 42 -15.92 -6.08 26.06
N TYR A 43 -16.58 -5.78 24.94
CA TYR A 43 -18.01 -5.44 24.90
C TYR A 43 -18.89 -6.63 25.32
N LEU A 44 -18.62 -7.83 24.78
CA LEU A 44 -19.36 -9.05 25.11
C LEU A 44 -19.12 -9.50 26.55
N GLY A 45 -17.92 -9.30 27.10
CA GLY A 45 -17.60 -9.60 28.50
C GLY A 45 -18.25 -8.62 29.50
N VAL A 46 -18.27 -7.32 29.19
CA VAL A 46 -18.87 -6.29 30.06
C VAL A 46 -20.39 -6.38 30.10
N LEU A 47 -21.05 -6.61 28.95
CA LEU A 47 -22.51 -6.83 28.88
C LEU A 47 -22.97 -8.05 29.71
N ARG A 48 -22.10 -9.06 29.86
CA ARG A 48 -22.40 -10.29 30.63
C ARG A 48 -22.28 -10.11 32.14
N HIS A 49 -21.58 -9.09 32.62
CA HIS A 49 -21.28 -8.91 34.04
C HIS A 49 -21.83 -7.62 34.65
N ARG A 50 -22.16 -6.58 33.86
CA ARG A 50 -22.84 -5.37 34.34
C ARG A 50 -23.80 -4.79 33.28
N PRO A 51 -25.12 -5.01 33.40
CA PRO A 51 -26.10 -4.54 32.41
C PRO A 51 -26.31 -3.01 32.40
N ALA A 52 -25.74 -2.28 33.36
CA ALA A 52 -25.92 -0.83 33.51
C ALA A 52 -24.79 0.03 32.92
N PHE A 53 -23.78 -0.57 32.28
CA PHE A 53 -22.81 0.21 31.52
C PHE A 53 -23.44 0.57 30.17
N THR A 54 -23.88 1.82 30.02
CA THR A 54 -24.12 2.43 28.71
C THR A 54 -22.80 2.41 27.96
N ALA A 55 -22.57 1.30 27.26
CA ALA A 55 -21.33 1.06 26.56
C ALA A 55 -21.22 2.12 25.46
N GLN A 56 -20.25 3.00 25.66
CA GLN A 56 -20.10 4.22 24.90
C GLN A 56 -19.50 3.83 23.52
N PRO A 57 -20.13 4.18 22.38
CA PRO A 57 -19.77 3.62 21.05
C PRO A 57 -18.45 4.15 20.47
N TRP A 58 -17.66 4.87 21.26
CA TRP A 58 -16.41 5.50 20.82
C TRP A 58 -15.38 4.48 20.30
N GLY A 59 -15.33 3.26 20.85
CA GLY A 59 -14.36 2.24 20.40
C GLY A 59 -14.52 1.85 18.92
N PRO A 60 -15.67 1.28 18.51
CA PRO A 60 -15.94 0.97 17.10
C PRO A 60 -15.88 2.20 16.19
N PHE A 61 -16.34 3.37 16.67
CA PHE A 61 -16.27 4.62 15.93
C PHE A 61 -14.81 5.06 15.66
N LEU A 62 -13.93 5.04 16.66
CA LEU A 62 -12.52 5.38 16.51
C LEU A 62 -11.82 4.42 15.55
N VAL A 63 -12.12 3.13 15.60
CA VAL A 63 -11.56 2.15 14.64
C VAL A 63 -12.01 2.45 13.22
N ALA A 64 -13.29 2.79 13.01
CA ALA A 64 -13.80 3.15 11.69
C ALA A 64 -13.14 4.45 11.17
N VAL A 65 -12.92 5.45 12.04
CA VAL A 65 -12.23 6.69 11.68
C VAL A 65 -10.77 6.42 11.33
N VAL A 66 -10.04 5.64 12.14
CA VAL A 66 -8.64 5.29 11.85
C VAL A 66 -8.53 4.51 10.54
N ALA A 67 -9.44 3.56 10.30
CA ALA A 67 -9.48 2.81 9.05
C ALA A 67 -9.78 3.72 7.85
N ALA A 68 -10.72 4.66 7.96
CA ALA A 68 -11.05 5.61 6.91
C ALA A 68 -9.88 6.56 6.59
N VAL A 69 -9.20 7.08 7.61
CA VAL A 69 -8.01 7.93 7.44
C VAL A 69 -6.88 7.14 6.80
N ALA A 70 -6.57 5.94 7.31
CA ALA A 70 -5.50 5.11 6.77
C ALA A 70 -5.80 4.65 5.32
N GLY A 71 -7.03 4.24 5.04
CA GLY A 71 -7.50 3.92 3.70
C GLY A 71 -7.42 5.11 2.75
N GLY A 72 -7.80 6.31 3.21
CA GLY A 72 -7.64 7.56 2.45
C GLY A 72 -6.19 7.88 2.13
N VAL A 73 -5.28 7.71 3.10
CA VAL A 73 -3.83 7.89 2.91
C VAL A 73 -3.27 6.88 1.91
N ALA A 74 -3.68 5.61 1.98
CA ALA A 74 -3.27 4.59 1.01
C ALA A 74 -3.79 4.90 -0.40
N LEU A 75 -5.06 5.30 -0.53
CA LEU A 75 -5.63 5.70 -1.82
C LEU A 75 -4.93 6.93 -2.39
N TYR A 76 -4.61 7.92 -1.57
CA TYR A 76 -3.81 9.07 -1.98
C TYR A 76 -2.42 8.65 -2.45
N ALA A 77 -1.75 7.76 -1.71
CA ALA A 77 -0.45 7.22 -2.09
C ALA A 77 -0.49 6.49 -3.43
N ILE A 78 -1.54 5.70 -3.71
CA ILE A 78 -1.69 4.93 -4.95
C ILE A 78 -2.08 5.85 -6.13
N LEU A 79 -3.13 6.66 -5.96
CA LEU A 79 -3.73 7.42 -7.05
C LEU A 79 -2.95 8.67 -7.42
N ASP A 80 -2.23 9.30 -6.47
CA ASP A 80 -1.42 10.48 -6.74
C ASP A 80 0.07 10.14 -6.86
N LYS A 81 0.67 9.53 -5.83
CA LYS A 81 2.13 9.34 -5.81
C LYS A 81 2.58 8.18 -6.70
N LEU A 82 1.95 7.02 -6.59
CA LEU A 82 2.34 5.82 -7.32
C LEU A 82 2.01 5.93 -8.82
N SER A 83 0.85 6.50 -9.15
CA SER A 83 0.48 6.78 -10.54
C SER A 83 1.47 7.74 -11.23
N ARG A 84 1.86 8.84 -10.57
CA ARG A 84 2.88 9.77 -11.08
C ARG A 84 4.23 9.08 -11.22
N SER A 85 4.59 8.25 -10.23
CA SER A 85 5.81 7.45 -10.28
C SER A 85 5.86 6.59 -11.54
N PHE A 86 4.82 5.81 -11.79
CA PHE A 86 4.77 4.93 -12.95
C PHE A 86 4.64 5.67 -14.27
N SER A 87 3.96 6.82 -14.29
CA SER A 87 3.94 7.70 -15.48
C SER A 87 5.34 8.20 -15.83
N SER A 88 6.10 8.65 -14.82
CA SER A 88 7.46 9.17 -15.00
C SER A 88 8.45 8.06 -15.37
N LEU A 89 8.35 6.91 -14.70
CA LEU A 89 9.14 5.72 -15.04
C LEU A 89 8.76 5.15 -16.41
N GLY A 90 7.49 5.26 -16.81
CA GLY A 90 7.00 4.88 -18.14
C GLY A 90 7.52 5.79 -19.25
N ALA A 91 7.75 7.07 -18.96
CA ALA A 91 8.42 7.99 -19.88
C ALA A 91 9.91 7.66 -20.06
N TRP A 92 10.55 7.10 -19.02
CA TRP A 92 11.91 6.58 -19.10
C TRP A 92 12.00 5.22 -19.82
N LYS A 93 11.07 4.29 -19.54
CA LYS A 93 10.95 2.98 -20.20
C LYS A 93 9.48 2.63 -20.45
N GLU A 94 9.11 2.59 -21.73
CA GLU A 94 7.73 2.33 -22.16
C GLU A 94 7.17 0.99 -21.66
N ASP A 95 8.01 -0.03 -21.54
CA ASP A 95 7.67 -1.37 -21.02
C ASP A 95 7.16 -1.38 -19.57
N LEU A 96 7.37 -0.29 -18.81
CA LEU A 96 6.83 -0.11 -17.45
C LEU A 96 5.40 0.44 -17.48
N LYS A 97 5.00 1.13 -18.55
CA LYS A 97 3.68 1.77 -18.68
C LYS A 97 2.54 0.75 -18.75
N SER A 98 2.77 -0.41 -19.35
CA SER A 98 1.75 -1.46 -19.51
C SER A 98 1.34 -2.13 -18.20
N LEU A 99 2.22 -2.14 -17.19
CA LEU A 99 1.97 -2.77 -15.88
C LEU A 99 1.42 -1.81 -14.83
N SER A 100 1.57 -0.50 -15.06
CA SER A 100 1.05 0.56 -14.18
C SER A 100 -0.45 0.45 -13.90
N PRO A 101 -1.34 0.23 -14.89
CA PRO A 101 -2.78 0.15 -14.65
C PRO A 101 -3.13 -1.03 -13.73
N LEU A 102 -2.44 -2.16 -13.89
CA LEU A 102 -2.68 -3.36 -13.09
C LEU A 102 -2.36 -3.12 -11.62
N ALA A 103 -1.18 -2.53 -11.35
CA ALA A 103 -0.74 -2.20 -9.99
C ALA A 103 -1.66 -1.13 -9.36
N VAL A 104 -1.94 -0.03 -10.07
CA VAL A 104 -2.72 1.10 -9.53
C VAL A 104 -4.19 0.72 -9.33
N ALA A 105 -4.84 0.09 -10.31
CA ALA A 105 -6.25 -0.30 -10.20
C ALA A 105 -6.44 -1.42 -9.19
N GLY A 106 -5.59 -2.46 -9.22
CA GLY A 106 -5.66 -3.58 -8.28
C GLY A 106 -5.49 -3.13 -6.83
N LEU A 107 -4.44 -2.33 -6.56
CA LEU A 107 -4.19 -1.81 -5.21
C LEU A 107 -5.27 -0.84 -4.75
N SER A 108 -5.75 0.08 -5.61
CA SER A 108 -6.76 1.07 -5.20
C SER A 108 -8.11 0.43 -4.89
N ILE A 109 -8.61 -0.46 -5.76
CA ILE A 109 -9.86 -1.19 -5.53
C ILE A 109 -9.73 -2.06 -4.29
N GLY A 110 -8.60 -2.76 -4.14
CA GLY A 110 -8.34 -3.61 -2.99
C GLY A 110 -8.30 -2.86 -1.66
N VAL A 111 -7.60 -1.72 -1.62
CA VAL A 111 -7.56 -0.85 -0.43
C VAL A 111 -8.93 -0.27 -0.11
N ALA A 112 -9.70 0.16 -1.11
CA ALA A 112 -11.06 0.69 -0.90
C ALA A 112 -11.98 -0.37 -0.31
N LEU A 113 -11.96 -1.59 -0.86
CA LEU A 113 -12.74 -2.72 -0.35
C LEU A 113 -12.29 -3.16 1.04
N MET A 114 -10.98 -3.18 1.32
CA MET A 114 -10.44 -3.49 2.64
C MET A 114 -10.88 -2.47 3.69
N THR A 115 -10.81 -1.18 3.33
CA THR A 115 -11.22 -0.07 4.20
C THR A 115 -12.72 -0.12 4.49
N ALA A 116 -13.54 -0.32 3.46
CA ALA A 116 -14.98 -0.52 3.60
C ALA A 116 -15.28 -1.77 4.43
N GLY A 117 -14.55 -2.86 4.22
CA GLY A 117 -14.63 -4.09 5.00
C GLY A 117 -14.40 -3.83 6.48
N ILE A 118 -13.28 -3.22 6.86
CA ILE A 118 -12.94 -2.89 8.26
C ILE A 118 -13.99 -1.97 8.88
N ALA A 119 -14.44 -0.94 8.15
CA ALA A 119 -15.49 -0.05 8.61
C ALA A 119 -16.83 -0.79 8.83
N LEU A 120 -17.20 -1.71 7.93
CA LEU A 120 -18.42 -2.51 8.04
C LEU A 120 -18.36 -3.61 9.10
N VAL A 121 -17.16 -4.15 9.40
CA VAL A 121 -16.96 -5.15 10.47
C VAL A 121 -17.37 -4.60 11.84
N ALA A 122 -17.29 -3.28 12.03
CA ALA A 122 -17.81 -2.62 13.22
C ALA A 122 -19.35 -2.74 13.36
N PHE A 123 -20.09 -3.05 12.28
CA PHE A 123 -21.55 -2.93 12.23
C PHE A 123 -22.32 -4.22 11.86
N THR A 124 -21.84 -5.11 10.98
CA THR A 124 -22.64 -6.31 10.57
C THR A 124 -21.79 -7.56 10.20
N TRP A 125 -22.39 -8.78 10.29
CA TRP A 125 -21.69 -10.08 10.17
C TRP A 125 -21.68 -10.73 8.77
N LEU A 126 -22.72 -10.57 7.95
CA LEU A 126 -22.96 -11.43 6.78
C LEU A 126 -22.29 -10.95 5.47
N GLY A 127 -22.13 -9.64 5.25
CA GLY A 127 -21.45 -9.11 4.04
C GLY A 127 -19.92 -9.19 4.08
N ARG A 128 -19.35 -9.58 5.22
CA ARG A 128 -17.91 -9.46 5.53
C ARG A 128 -17.03 -10.34 4.65
N TRP A 129 -17.39 -11.60 4.48
CA TRP A 129 -16.54 -12.60 3.82
C TRP A 129 -16.39 -12.32 2.32
N VAL A 130 -17.46 -11.83 1.68
CA VAL A 130 -17.44 -11.47 0.26
C VAL A 130 -16.58 -10.23 0.03
N VAL A 131 -16.75 -9.18 0.83
CA VAL A 131 -15.97 -7.94 0.71
C VAL A 131 -14.49 -8.17 0.98
N VAL A 132 -14.15 -8.95 2.02
CA VAL A 132 -12.76 -9.28 2.34
C VAL A 132 -12.14 -10.20 1.28
N GLY A 133 -12.90 -11.17 0.75
CA GLY A 133 -12.43 -12.03 -0.33
C GLY A 133 -12.14 -11.26 -1.63
N LEU A 134 -13.04 -10.35 -2.03
CA LEU A 134 -12.83 -9.48 -3.19
C LEU A 134 -11.67 -8.50 -2.97
N ALA A 135 -11.53 -7.94 -1.77
CA ALA A 135 -10.39 -7.10 -1.40
C ALA A 135 -9.07 -7.87 -1.54
N PHE A 136 -9.03 -9.12 -1.06
CA PHE A 136 -7.84 -9.96 -1.17
C PHE A 136 -7.45 -10.24 -2.62
N LEU A 137 -8.42 -10.63 -3.47
CA LEU A 137 -8.16 -10.90 -4.89
C LEU A 137 -7.65 -9.67 -5.64
N THR A 138 -8.26 -8.51 -5.40
CA THR A 138 -7.87 -7.26 -6.07
C THR A 138 -6.51 -6.74 -5.57
N LEU A 139 -6.24 -6.82 -4.26
CA LEU A 139 -4.91 -6.55 -3.70
C LEU A 139 -3.87 -7.49 -4.28
N ALA A 140 -4.15 -8.79 -4.38
CA ALA A 140 -3.23 -9.77 -4.94
C ALA A 140 -2.83 -9.42 -6.39
N VAL A 141 -3.80 -9.06 -7.23
CA VAL A 141 -3.54 -8.59 -8.60
C VAL A 141 -2.68 -7.31 -8.59
N GLY A 142 -2.99 -6.35 -7.72
CA GLY A 142 -2.22 -5.13 -7.56
C GLY A 142 -0.76 -5.37 -7.15
N TYR A 143 -0.53 -6.28 -6.20
CA TYR A 143 0.79 -6.67 -5.72
C TYR A 143 1.59 -7.46 -6.75
N VAL A 144 0.95 -8.29 -7.57
CA VAL A 144 1.61 -8.92 -8.72
C VAL A 144 2.07 -7.86 -9.72
N GLY A 145 1.23 -6.89 -10.05
CA GLY A 145 1.60 -5.77 -10.93
C GLY A 145 2.80 -4.97 -10.39
N LEU A 146 2.76 -4.61 -9.10
CA LEU A 146 3.86 -3.94 -8.41
C LEU A 146 5.14 -4.78 -8.39
N GLY A 147 5.00 -6.09 -8.19
CA GLY A 147 6.12 -7.02 -8.13
C GLY A 147 6.85 -7.14 -9.47
N VAL A 148 6.11 -7.32 -10.57
CA VAL A 148 6.70 -7.37 -11.91
C VAL A 148 7.37 -6.04 -12.28
N LEU A 149 6.74 -4.89 -11.94
CA LEU A 149 7.36 -3.57 -12.13
C LEU A 149 8.68 -3.45 -11.37
N SER A 150 8.72 -3.91 -10.13
CA SER A 150 9.90 -3.84 -9.27
C SER A 150 11.02 -4.77 -9.77
N LEU A 151 10.68 -5.96 -10.26
CA LEU A 151 11.63 -6.87 -10.92
C LEU A 151 12.25 -6.22 -12.16
N LYS A 152 11.43 -5.59 -13.01
CA LYS A 152 11.91 -4.86 -14.19
C LYS A 152 12.79 -3.65 -13.81
N LEU A 153 12.44 -2.91 -12.76
CA LEU A 153 13.29 -1.83 -12.25
C LEU A 153 14.64 -2.38 -11.75
N GLY A 154 14.62 -3.53 -11.08
CA GLY A 154 15.84 -4.23 -10.64
C GLY A 154 16.74 -4.61 -11.80
N THR A 155 16.20 -5.08 -12.93
CA THR A 155 16.99 -5.39 -14.11
C THR A 155 17.54 -4.15 -14.80
N TYR A 156 16.75 -3.08 -14.95
CA TYR A 156 17.22 -1.85 -15.61
C TYR A 156 18.22 -1.05 -14.79
N LEU A 157 18.05 -1.02 -13.46
CA LEU A 157 18.95 -0.30 -12.54
C LEU A 157 20.06 -1.18 -11.96
N ASN A 158 20.13 -2.44 -12.39
CA ASN A 158 21.04 -3.47 -11.88
C ASN A 158 21.07 -3.54 -10.34
N SER A 159 19.87 -3.48 -9.73
CA SER A 159 19.68 -3.45 -8.28
C SER A 159 19.01 -4.73 -7.78
N SER A 160 19.77 -5.52 -7.02
CA SER A 160 19.26 -6.73 -6.36
C SER A 160 18.20 -6.38 -5.30
N THR A 161 18.26 -5.20 -4.70
CA THR A 161 17.28 -4.72 -3.71
C THR A 161 15.90 -4.49 -4.35
N PHE A 162 15.85 -3.93 -5.57
CA PHE A 162 14.58 -3.80 -6.30
C PHE A 162 14.00 -5.16 -6.71
N THR A 163 14.86 -6.09 -7.09
CA THR A 163 14.45 -7.48 -7.38
C THR A 163 13.86 -8.14 -6.13
N LEU A 164 14.48 -7.92 -4.97
CA LEU A 164 14.00 -8.42 -3.69
C LEU A 164 12.65 -7.80 -3.30
N ALA A 165 12.49 -6.48 -3.47
CA ALA A 165 11.20 -5.81 -3.31
C ALA A 165 10.12 -6.42 -4.22
N GLY A 166 10.47 -6.72 -5.48
CA GLY A 166 9.57 -7.37 -6.41
C GLY A 166 9.14 -8.76 -5.97
N ALA A 167 10.09 -9.58 -5.49
CA ALA A 167 9.79 -10.90 -4.94
C ALA A 167 8.87 -10.81 -3.71
N PHE A 168 9.13 -9.90 -2.78
CA PHE A 168 8.26 -9.70 -1.61
C PHE A 168 6.87 -9.18 -1.99
N ALA A 169 6.76 -8.32 -3.00
CA ALA A 169 5.47 -7.88 -3.52
C ALA A 169 4.68 -9.07 -4.10
N ILE A 170 5.30 -9.94 -4.90
CA ILE A 170 4.63 -11.14 -5.41
C ILE A 170 4.23 -12.08 -4.27
N LEU A 171 5.13 -12.32 -3.31
CA LEU A 171 4.81 -13.13 -2.13
C LEU A 171 3.66 -12.54 -1.32
N SER A 172 3.54 -11.21 -1.27
CA SER A 172 2.45 -10.53 -0.56
C SER A 172 1.07 -10.73 -1.18
N ALA A 173 1.00 -11.14 -2.45
CA ALA A 173 -0.25 -11.55 -3.08
C ALA A 173 -0.81 -12.86 -2.49
N LEU A 174 0.05 -13.71 -1.93
CA LEU A 174 -0.33 -14.96 -1.25
C LEU A 174 -0.38 -14.77 0.26
N VAL A 175 0.63 -14.09 0.82
CA VAL A 175 0.81 -13.90 2.25
C VAL A 175 0.97 -12.40 2.54
N PRO A 176 -0.12 -11.70 2.91
CA PRO A 176 -0.12 -10.25 3.10
C PRO A 176 0.93 -9.73 4.09
N LEU A 177 1.43 -10.58 4.98
CA LEU A 177 2.49 -10.26 5.93
C LEU A 177 3.79 -9.74 5.26
N PHE A 178 4.04 -10.09 4.01
CA PHE A 178 5.21 -9.59 3.26
C PHE A 178 5.00 -8.19 2.65
N ALA A 179 3.77 -7.69 2.57
CA ALA A 179 3.48 -6.36 2.03
C ALA A 179 4.29 -5.23 2.70
N PRO A 180 4.36 -5.11 4.04
CA PRO A 180 5.17 -4.05 4.68
C PRO A 180 6.66 -4.18 4.37
N VAL A 181 7.18 -5.39 4.22
CA VAL A 181 8.58 -5.62 3.81
C VAL A 181 8.79 -5.13 2.38
N ALA A 182 7.89 -5.47 1.45
CA ALA A 182 7.96 -4.99 0.07
C ALA A 182 7.95 -3.46 0.00
N TRP A 183 7.04 -2.80 0.72
CA TRP A 183 6.95 -1.34 0.76
C TRP A 183 8.19 -0.69 1.39
N LEU A 184 8.73 -1.28 2.46
CA LEU A 184 9.94 -0.77 3.09
C LEU A 184 11.16 -0.86 2.16
N VAL A 185 11.35 -2.00 1.50
CA VAL A 185 12.47 -2.21 0.57
C VAL A 185 12.34 -1.26 -0.63
N LEU A 186 11.13 -1.08 -1.18
CA LEU A 186 10.88 -0.09 -2.23
C LEU A 186 11.20 1.33 -1.78
N TYR A 187 10.81 1.72 -0.57
CA TYR A 187 11.12 3.04 -0.01
C TYR A 187 12.63 3.28 0.06
N ILE A 188 13.37 2.34 0.65
CA ILE A 188 14.82 2.46 0.85
C ILE A 188 15.52 2.55 -0.51
N GLU A 189 15.27 1.60 -1.41
CA GLU A 189 15.99 1.53 -2.68
C GLU A 189 15.64 2.70 -3.61
N SER A 190 14.36 3.06 -3.73
CA SER A 190 13.95 4.19 -4.57
C SER A 190 14.50 5.52 -4.07
N SER A 191 14.60 5.72 -2.75
CA SER A 191 15.23 6.92 -2.17
C SER A 191 16.73 6.98 -2.49
N ALA A 192 17.46 5.87 -2.35
CA ALA A 192 18.88 5.80 -2.63
C ALA A 192 19.19 6.04 -4.12
N GLN A 193 18.39 5.45 -5.01
CA GLN A 193 18.56 5.60 -6.46
C GLN A 193 18.16 6.99 -6.95
N ALA A 194 17.15 7.62 -6.34
CA ALA A 194 16.79 9.01 -6.64
C ALA A 194 17.93 9.99 -6.33
N VAL A 195 18.66 9.79 -5.22
CA VAL A 195 19.81 10.62 -4.85
C VAL A 195 20.94 10.45 -5.87
N LYS A 196 21.26 9.21 -6.23
CA LYS A 196 22.29 8.90 -7.24
C LYS A 196 21.96 9.56 -8.60
N ALA A 197 20.72 9.44 -9.07
CA ALA A 197 20.29 10.03 -10.32
C ALA A 197 20.50 11.56 -10.34
N THR A 198 20.17 12.25 -9.24
CA THR A 198 20.36 13.72 -9.15
C THR A 198 21.81 14.17 -9.00
N GLN A 199 22.70 13.32 -8.47
CA GLN A 199 24.14 13.63 -8.37
C GLN A 199 24.86 13.50 -9.72
N VAL A 200 24.36 12.68 -10.63
CA VAL A 200 24.87 12.57 -12.01
C VAL A 200 24.52 13.83 -12.80
N GLU A 201 23.29 14.34 -12.65
CA GLU A 201 22.83 15.60 -13.28
C GLU A 201 23.69 16.81 -12.84
N GLY A 202 24.01 16.91 -11.55
CA GLY A 202 24.85 17.98 -11.00
C GLY A 202 26.35 17.91 -11.37
N LYS A 203 26.81 16.83 -11.99
CA LYS A 203 28.18 16.70 -12.52
C LYS A 203 28.27 16.93 -14.04
N ALA A 204 27.14 16.93 -14.73
CA ALA A 204 27.04 17.15 -16.17
C ALA A 204 26.73 18.60 -16.55
N THR A 205 26.61 19.49 -15.55
CA THR A 205 26.47 20.95 -15.66
C THR A 205 27.72 21.65 -15.17
#